data_AF-A0A3C1CAB3-F1
#
_entry.id   AF-A0A3C1CAB3-F1
#
_cell.length_a   1.000
_cell.length_b   1.000
_cell.length_c   1.000
_cell.angle_alpha   90.00
_cell.angle_beta   90.00
_cell.angle_gamma   90.00
#
_symmetry.space_group_name_H-M   'P 1'
#
loop_
_entity.id
_entity.type
_entity.pdbx_description
1 polymer ?
#
loop_
_entity_poly.entity_id
_entity_poly.type
_entity_poly.pdbx_seq_one_letter_code
_entity_poly.pdbx_strand_id
1 'polypeptide(L)'
;MLFTAVTLGFFAENYREHKIIEHRMEENYVALLQDLRQDSTRIKELQAGNVEERKGIITLLELLYKYQDGKLTMPAVQQGVMGIDRLPSYVTLFMNNTTFKNMQSSGMLSYIDNKQLRQELSYYYEVLFKKLIDNNSLYDDDGRKFYNEHFPINQPSSNRKLDSIIGGPVQLSDKYRTINANKAFVLGMPVAKEILSDPHTLLKTESFYLRFCVYMHLLMTIEEQNKKLIKLLQE
;
A
#
# COMPACT_ATOMS: atom_id res chain seq x y z
N MET A 1 28.79 -19.67 55.59
CA MET A 1 27.46 -19.04 55.62
C MET A 1 27.29 -17.95 54.55
N LEU A 2 28.24 -17.03 54.36
CA LEU A 2 28.18 -16.02 53.29
C LEU A 2 28.12 -16.62 51.87
N PHE A 3 28.93 -17.65 51.59
CA PHE A 3 28.92 -18.31 50.28
C PHE A 3 27.55 -18.91 49.92
N THR A 4 26.93 -19.64 50.86
CA THR A 4 25.58 -20.21 50.68
C THR A 4 24.52 -19.14 50.44
N ALA A 5 24.59 -18.01 51.15
CA ALA A 5 23.66 -16.89 50.96
C ALA A 5 23.81 -16.24 49.58
N VAL A 6 25.04 -16.05 49.09
CA VAL A 6 25.30 -15.52 47.74
C VAL A 6 24.82 -16.50 46.66
N THR A 7 25.08 -17.80 46.83
CA THR A 7 24.59 -18.83 45.90
C THR A 7 23.06 -18.89 45.85
N LEU A 8 22.37 -18.85 47.00
CA LEU A 8 20.90 -18.81 47.04
C LEU A 8 20.35 -17.51 46.44
N GLY A 9 21.02 -16.38 46.65
CA GLY A 9 20.69 -15.11 45.99
C GLY A 9 20.77 -15.21 44.47
N PHE A 10 21.80 -15.85 43.93
CA PHE A 10 21.94 -16.10 42.49
C PHE A 10 20.81 -16.99 41.94
N PHE A 11 20.46 -18.07 42.65
CA PHE A 11 19.34 -18.93 42.25
C PHE A 11 17.98 -18.20 42.29
N ALA A 12 17.73 -17.40 43.34
CA ALA A 12 16.52 -16.60 43.45
C ALA A 12 16.41 -15.55 42.34
N GLU A 13 17.53 -14.90 42.00
CA GLU A 13 17.61 -13.94 40.90
C GLU A 13 17.34 -14.61 39.56
N ASN A 14 18.01 -15.73 39.27
CA ASN A 14 17.82 -16.49 38.03
C ASN A 14 16.38 -17.00 37.87
N TYR A 15 15.75 -17.45 38.97
CA TYR A 15 14.34 -17.88 38.95
C TYR A 15 13.39 -16.70 38.67
N ARG A 16 13.61 -15.56 39.35
CA ARG A 16 12.83 -14.33 39.14
C ARG A 16 12.97 -13.83 37.70
N GLU A 17 14.19 -13.80 37.18
CA GLU A 17 14.49 -13.37 35.82
C GLU A 17 13.77 -14.25 34.79
N HIS A 18 13.77 -15.57 34.97
CA HIS A 18 13.03 -16.49 34.11
C HIS A 18 11.53 -16.17 34.07
N LYS A 19 10.92 -15.93 35.24
CA LYS A 19 9.50 -15.57 35.34
C LYS A 19 9.17 -14.23 34.68
N ILE A 20 10.05 -13.25 34.82
CA ILE A 20 9.88 -11.93 34.18
C ILE A 20 10.01 -12.06 32.65
N ILE A 21 10.96 -12.86 32.16
CA ILE A 21 11.14 -13.11 30.73
C ILE A 21 9.90 -13.81 30.16
N GLU A 22 9.42 -14.87 30.80
CA GLU A 22 8.20 -15.60 30.41
C GLU A 22 7.02 -14.64 30.26
N HIS A 23 6.77 -13.81 31.27
CA HIS A 23 5.68 -12.83 31.21
C HIS A 23 5.84 -11.79 30.10
N ARG A 24 7.06 -11.25 29.91
CA ARG A 24 7.33 -10.30 28.81
C ARG A 24 7.18 -10.96 27.44
N MET A 25 7.50 -12.23 27.31
CA MET A 25 7.31 -12.99 26.06
C MET A 25 5.82 -13.14 25.74
N GLU A 26 4.97 -13.42 26.73
CA GLU A 26 3.51 -13.45 26.54
C GLU A 26 2.98 -12.09 26.08
N GLU A 27 3.36 -10.99 26.73
CA GLU A 27 2.98 -9.63 26.33
C GLU A 27 3.43 -9.30 24.91
N ASN A 28 4.66 -9.67 24.55
CA ASN A 28 5.21 -9.47 23.22
C ASN A 28 4.44 -10.27 22.15
N TYR A 29 4.04 -11.51 22.42
CA TYR A 29 3.24 -12.30 21.48
C TYR A 29 1.85 -11.70 21.26
N VAL A 30 1.20 -11.21 22.32
CA VAL A 30 -0.08 -10.50 22.20
C VAL A 30 0.07 -9.24 21.34
N ALA A 31 1.11 -8.44 21.58
CA ALA A 31 1.40 -7.23 20.81
C ALA A 31 1.74 -7.53 19.34
N LEU A 32 2.54 -8.58 19.07
CA LEU A 32 2.84 -9.03 17.70
C LEU A 32 1.56 -9.43 16.96
N LEU A 33 0.67 -10.19 17.62
CA LEU A 33 -0.59 -10.61 17.02
C LEU A 33 -1.47 -9.40 16.69
N GLN A 34 -1.48 -8.37 17.54
CA GLN A 34 -2.20 -7.13 17.28
C GLN A 34 -1.61 -6.37 16.08
N ASP A 35 -0.29 -6.22 16.01
CA ASP A 35 0.41 -5.59 14.88
C ASP A 35 0.08 -6.30 13.56
N LEU A 36 0.19 -7.64 13.55
CA LEU A 36 -0.10 -8.44 12.35
C LEU A 36 -1.58 -8.33 11.92
N ARG A 37 -2.52 -8.29 12.86
CA ARG A 37 -3.95 -8.07 12.57
C ARG A 37 -4.21 -6.69 11.98
N GLN A 38 -3.52 -5.66 12.48
CA GLN A 38 -3.61 -4.31 11.93
C GLN A 38 -3.07 -4.26 10.50
N ASP A 39 -1.93 -4.90 10.24
CA ASP A 39 -1.36 -5.02 8.89
C ASP A 39 -2.35 -5.73 7.95
N SER A 40 -2.97 -6.83 8.39
CA SER A 40 -4.03 -7.53 7.65
C SER A 40 -5.20 -6.62 7.28
N THR A 41 -5.68 -5.78 8.20
CA THR A 41 -6.77 -4.83 7.92
C THR A 41 -6.36 -3.79 6.88
N ARG A 42 -5.18 -3.19 7.04
CA ARG A 42 -4.65 -2.18 6.09
C ARG A 42 -4.44 -2.74 4.69
N ILE A 43 -3.92 -3.97 4.59
CA ILE A 43 -3.74 -4.65 3.29
C ILE A 43 -5.10 -4.81 2.58
N LYS A 44 -6.13 -5.25 3.31
CA LYS A 44 -7.48 -5.41 2.75
C LYS A 44 -8.07 -4.08 2.27
N GLU A 45 -7.88 -3.00 3.04
CA GLU A 45 -8.34 -1.65 2.66
C GLU A 45 -7.70 -1.20 1.34
N LEU A 46 -6.39 -1.41 1.18
CA LEU A 46 -5.67 -1.07 -0.05
C LEU A 46 -6.11 -1.94 -1.25
N GLN A 47 -6.41 -3.21 -1.01
CA GLN A 47 -6.84 -4.14 -2.06
C GLN A 47 -8.32 -3.98 -2.45
N ALA A 48 -9.15 -3.29 -1.66
CA ALA A 48 -10.59 -3.17 -1.89
C ALA A 48 -10.95 -2.59 -3.27
N GLY A 49 -10.09 -1.73 -3.83
CA GLY A 49 -10.28 -1.11 -5.15
C GLY A 49 -9.60 -1.82 -6.32
N ASN A 50 -8.78 -2.83 -6.07
CA ASN A 50 -7.79 -3.35 -7.03
C ASN A 50 -8.44 -3.84 -8.34
N VAL A 51 -9.59 -4.50 -8.26
CA VAL A 51 -10.31 -4.99 -9.46
C VAL A 51 -10.75 -3.84 -10.36
N GLU A 52 -11.38 -2.82 -9.80
CA GLU A 52 -11.86 -1.66 -10.57
C GLU A 52 -10.69 -0.79 -11.06
N GLU A 53 -9.64 -0.64 -10.25
CA GLU A 53 -8.41 0.07 -10.63
C GLU A 53 -7.71 -0.59 -11.81
N ARG A 54 -7.55 -1.92 -11.76
CA ARG A 54 -6.99 -2.72 -12.86
C ARG A 54 -7.86 -2.61 -14.11
N LYS A 55 -9.17 -2.74 -13.97
CA LYS A 55 -10.11 -2.60 -15.09
C LYS A 55 -9.97 -1.23 -15.75
N GLY A 56 -9.95 -0.16 -14.98
CA GLY A 56 -9.88 1.19 -15.52
C GLY A 56 -8.56 1.49 -16.25
N ILE A 57 -7.41 1.05 -15.73
CA ILE A 57 -6.14 1.27 -16.46
C ILE A 57 -6.02 0.38 -17.70
N ILE A 58 -6.55 -0.85 -17.69
CA ILE A 58 -6.64 -1.68 -18.90
C ILE A 58 -7.55 -1.02 -19.95
N THR A 59 -8.70 -0.47 -19.53
CA THR A 59 -9.57 0.29 -20.44
C THR A 59 -8.85 1.51 -21.01
N LEU A 60 -8.09 2.25 -20.20
CA LEU A 60 -7.29 3.37 -20.69
C LEU A 60 -6.26 2.92 -21.73
N LEU A 61 -5.51 1.86 -21.45
CA LEU A 61 -4.55 1.28 -22.38
C LEU A 61 -5.22 0.88 -23.70
N GLU A 62 -6.35 0.18 -23.65
CA GLU A 62 -7.09 -0.24 -24.84
C GLU A 62 -7.52 0.96 -25.70
N LEU A 63 -8.01 2.04 -25.07
CA LEU A 63 -8.38 3.27 -25.78
C LEU A 63 -7.17 3.91 -26.47
N LEU A 64 -6.04 3.99 -25.76
CA LEU A 64 -4.79 4.54 -26.30
C LEU A 64 -4.27 3.67 -27.46
N TYR A 65 -4.23 2.34 -27.31
CA TYR A 65 -3.83 1.42 -28.37
C TYR A 65 -4.70 1.59 -29.61
N LYS A 66 -6.03 1.55 -29.47
CA LYS A 66 -6.94 1.67 -30.61
C LYS A 66 -6.84 3.04 -31.28
N TYR A 67 -6.52 4.10 -30.53
CA TYR A 67 -6.27 5.42 -31.12
C TYR A 67 -4.98 5.43 -31.94
N GLN A 68 -3.87 4.92 -31.39
CA GLN A 68 -2.59 4.83 -32.09
C GLN A 68 -2.66 3.93 -33.34
N ASP A 69 -3.52 2.91 -33.30
CA ASP A 69 -3.80 2.01 -34.42
C ASP A 69 -4.83 2.58 -35.42
N GLY A 70 -5.25 3.84 -35.26
CA GLY A 70 -6.23 4.49 -36.15
C GLY A 70 -7.64 3.90 -36.11
N LYS A 71 -7.92 2.99 -35.17
CA LYS A 71 -9.21 2.28 -35.02
C LYS A 71 -10.25 3.06 -34.23
N LEU A 72 -9.87 4.18 -33.60
CA LEU A 72 -10.74 4.97 -32.75
C LEU A 72 -10.51 6.47 -32.99
N THR A 73 -11.60 7.24 -33.05
CA THR A 73 -11.52 8.69 -33.22
C THR A 73 -11.26 9.38 -31.87
N MET A 74 -10.63 10.56 -31.88
CA MET A 74 -10.38 11.30 -30.63
C MET A 74 -11.65 11.54 -29.79
N PRO A 75 -12.83 11.91 -30.37
CA PRO A 75 -14.07 12.00 -29.60
C PRO A 75 -14.46 10.70 -28.89
N ALA A 76 -14.27 9.55 -29.55
CA ALA A 76 -14.55 8.25 -28.94
C ALA A 76 -13.54 7.90 -27.84
N VAL A 77 -12.26 8.30 -27.97
CA VAL A 77 -11.25 8.15 -26.90
C VAL A 77 -11.66 8.96 -25.68
N GLN A 78 -12.01 10.23 -25.88
CA GLN A 78 -12.43 11.14 -24.82
C GLN A 78 -13.68 10.61 -24.10
N GLN A 79 -14.67 10.09 -24.84
CA GLN A 79 -15.84 9.45 -24.26
C GLN A 79 -15.48 8.19 -23.46
N GLY A 80 -14.56 7.36 -23.97
CA GLY A 80 -14.07 6.19 -23.25
C GLY A 80 -13.37 6.58 -21.94
N VAL A 81 -12.47 7.56 -21.98
CA VAL A 81 -11.77 8.07 -20.79
C VAL A 81 -12.74 8.66 -19.78
N MET A 82 -13.79 9.35 -20.25
CA MET A 82 -14.86 9.83 -19.38
C MET A 82 -15.50 8.70 -18.57
N GLY A 83 -15.77 7.57 -19.21
CA GLY A 83 -16.39 6.39 -18.61
C GLY A 83 -15.50 5.56 -17.70
N ILE A 84 -14.21 5.90 -17.55
CA ILE A 84 -13.33 5.25 -16.58
C ILE A 84 -13.68 5.72 -15.18
N ASP A 85 -14.23 4.81 -14.37
CA ASP A 85 -14.63 5.07 -12.98
C ASP A 85 -13.43 5.28 -12.07
N ARG A 86 -12.39 4.43 -12.18
CA ARG A 86 -11.25 4.42 -11.27
C ARG A 86 -9.96 4.04 -11.99
N LEU A 87 -8.88 4.78 -11.72
CA LEU A 87 -7.52 4.41 -12.08
C LEU A 87 -6.74 4.00 -10.81
N PRO A 88 -5.63 3.25 -10.94
CA PRO A 88 -4.83 2.80 -9.81
C PRO A 88 -4.43 3.95 -8.88
N SER A 89 -4.84 3.87 -7.61
CA SER A 89 -4.33 4.78 -6.60
C SER A 89 -2.86 4.47 -6.32
N TYR A 90 -2.09 5.50 -5.96
CA TYR A 90 -0.70 5.34 -5.52
C TYR A 90 -0.58 5.39 -4.00
N VAL A 91 -1.61 4.93 -3.28
CA VAL A 91 -1.55 4.84 -1.82
C VAL A 91 -0.79 3.58 -1.42
N THR A 92 0.15 3.71 -0.50
CA THR A 92 1.05 2.64 -0.07
C THR A 92 0.75 2.10 1.33
N LEU A 93 1.26 0.91 1.64
CA LEU A 93 1.08 0.22 2.90
C LEU A 93 2.15 0.67 3.89
N PHE A 94 1.71 1.10 5.08
CA PHE A 94 2.59 1.34 6.21
C PHE A 94 2.33 0.27 7.26
N MET A 95 3.32 -0.61 7.45
CA MET A 95 3.26 -1.65 8.49
C MET A 95 3.77 -1.13 9.83
N ASN A 96 3.20 -1.62 10.93
CA ASN A 96 3.75 -1.39 12.26
C ASN A 96 4.79 -2.48 12.59
N ASN A 97 6.00 -2.09 12.96
CA ASN A 97 7.06 -3.02 13.40
C ASN A 97 7.62 -2.69 14.79
N THR A 98 6.89 -1.92 15.59
CA THR A 98 7.32 -1.48 16.91
C THR A 98 7.59 -2.65 17.83
N THR A 99 6.68 -3.63 17.92
CA THR A 99 6.84 -4.79 18.79
C THR A 99 8.07 -5.61 18.40
N PHE A 100 8.22 -5.92 17.10
CA PHE A 100 9.37 -6.66 16.60
C PHE A 100 10.70 -5.95 16.92
N LYS A 101 10.79 -4.64 16.68
CA LYS A 101 11.99 -3.85 16.99
C LYS A 101 12.32 -3.83 18.48
N ASN A 102 11.30 -3.73 19.35
CA ASN A 102 11.49 -3.78 20.79
C ASN A 102 12.02 -5.16 21.23
N MET A 103 11.45 -6.24 20.68
CA MET A 103 11.93 -7.60 20.95
C MET A 103 13.36 -7.82 20.44
N GLN A 104 13.69 -7.30 19.27
CA GLN A 104 15.04 -7.37 18.71
C GLN A 104 16.04 -6.63 19.60
N SER A 105 15.72 -5.40 20.00
CA SER A 105 16.61 -4.53 20.79
C SER A 105 16.81 -5.04 22.22
N SER A 106 15.79 -5.69 22.80
CA SER A 106 15.85 -6.28 24.15
C SER A 106 16.40 -7.71 24.18
N GLY A 107 16.75 -8.29 23.03
CA GLY A 107 17.19 -9.68 22.92
C GLY A 107 16.07 -10.71 23.06
N MET A 108 14.80 -10.30 23.21
CA MET A 108 13.66 -11.19 23.39
C MET A 108 13.42 -12.15 22.21
N LEU A 109 13.88 -11.80 21.00
CA LEU A 109 13.81 -12.72 19.86
C LEU A 109 14.56 -14.04 20.08
N SER A 110 15.65 -14.05 20.86
CA SER A 110 16.39 -15.30 21.13
C SER A 110 15.63 -16.26 22.04
N TYR A 111 14.66 -15.75 22.82
CA TYR A 111 13.82 -16.51 23.73
C TYR A 111 12.58 -17.11 23.05
N ILE A 112 12.39 -16.88 21.75
CA ILE A 112 11.35 -17.59 20.98
C ILE A 112 11.84 -19.02 20.74
N ASP A 113 11.23 -19.99 21.43
CA ASP A 113 11.57 -21.41 21.32
C ASP A 113 11.25 -21.98 19.93
N ASN A 114 10.12 -21.57 19.34
CA ASN A 114 9.73 -21.98 18.00
C ASN A 114 10.67 -21.35 16.96
N LYS A 115 11.64 -22.15 16.51
CA LYS A 115 12.65 -21.73 15.51
C LYS A 115 12.02 -21.25 14.21
N GLN A 116 10.94 -21.89 13.77
CA GLN A 116 10.21 -21.50 12.56
C GLN A 116 9.58 -20.12 12.77
N LEU A 117 8.82 -19.90 13.84
CA LEU A 117 8.23 -18.60 14.16
C LEU A 117 9.29 -17.49 14.17
N ARG A 118 10.43 -17.72 14.83
CA ARG A 118 11.54 -16.76 14.88
C ARG A 118 12.10 -16.43 13.50
N GLN A 119 12.30 -17.43 12.63
CA GLN A 119 12.77 -17.23 11.26
C GLN A 119 11.76 -16.47 10.41
N GLU A 120 10.48 -16.82 10.51
CA GLU A 120 9.40 -16.20 9.75
C GLU A 120 9.15 -14.74 10.18
N LEU A 121 9.26 -14.44 11.48
CA LEU A 121 9.18 -13.06 12.01
C LEU A 121 10.34 -12.22 11.48
N SER A 122 11.54 -12.79 11.50
CA SER A 122 12.73 -12.14 10.95
C SER A 122 12.56 -11.88 9.45
N TYR A 123 12.11 -12.87 8.67
CA TYR A 123 11.85 -12.69 7.24
C TYR A 123 10.81 -11.60 6.96
N TYR A 124 9.71 -11.58 7.70
CA TYR A 124 8.65 -10.60 7.52
C TYR A 124 9.13 -9.16 7.77
N TYR A 125 9.82 -8.91 8.89
CA TYR A 125 10.21 -7.55 9.28
C TYR A 125 11.59 -7.11 8.79
N GLU A 126 12.53 -8.01 8.54
CA GLU A 126 13.88 -7.67 8.05
C GLU A 126 14.02 -7.75 6.54
N VAL A 127 13.15 -8.50 5.85
CA VAL A 127 13.21 -8.67 4.39
C VAL A 127 11.98 -8.07 3.72
N LEU A 128 10.78 -8.57 4.00
CA LEU A 128 9.58 -8.10 3.32
C LEU A 128 9.24 -6.65 3.64
N PHE A 129 9.34 -6.25 4.91
CA PHE A 129 9.08 -4.86 5.30
C PHE A 129 10.09 -3.87 4.68
N LYS A 130 11.37 -4.21 4.56
CA LYS A 130 12.35 -3.36 3.88
C LYS A 130 12.04 -3.25 2.39
N LYS A 131 11.76 -4.39 1.74
CA LYS A 131 11.32 -4.43 0.34
C LYS A 131 10.06 -3.59 0.13
N LEU A 132 9.12 -3.61 1.08
CA LEU A 132 7.93 -2.76 1.06
C LEU A 132 8.29 -1.28 1.09
N ILE A 133 9.14 -0.83 2.02
CA ILE A 133 9.55 0.58 2.09
C ILE A 133 10.14 1.06 0.76
N ASP A 134 11.06 0.29 0.18
CA ASP A 134 11.68 0.65 -1.10
C ASP A 134 10.64 0.73 -2.22
N ASN A 135 9.73 -0.25 -2.28
CA ASN A 135 8.68 -0.27 -3.30
C ASN A 135 7.61 0.80 -3.05
N ASN A 136 7.36 1.21 -1.82
CA ASN A 136 6.47 2.33 -1.50
C ASN A 136 7.03 3.61 -2.13
N SER A 137 8.31 3.91 -1.90
CA SER A 137 8.93 5.11 -2.45
C SER A 137 8.86 5.14 -3.98
N LEU A 138 9.07 3.98 -4.63
CA LEU A 138 8.97 3.87 -6.09
C LEU A 138 7.53 4.01 -6.57
N TYR A 139 6.58 3.37 -5.88
CA TYR A 139 5.16 3.39 -6.26
C TYR A 139 4.54 4.78 -6.11
N ASP A 140 4.85 5.46 -5.00
CA ASP A 140 4.41 6.82 -4.72
C ASP A 140 4.96 7.80 -5.77
N ASP A 141 6.25 7.73 -6.11
CA ASP A 141 6.85 8.64 -7.10
C ASP A 141 6.36 8.37 -8.52
N ASP A 142 6.27 7.11 -8.94
CA ASP A 142 5.74 6.74 -10.26
C ASP A 142 4.27 7.14 -10.39
N GLY A 143 3.47 6.95 -9.33
CA GLY A 143 2.09 7.41 -9.27
C GLY A 143 1.97 8.93 -9.34
N ARG A 144 2.76 9.66 -8.54
CA ARG A 144 2.82 11.13 -8.59
C ARG A 144 3.16 11.62 -10.00
N LYS A 145 4.20 11.07 -10.63
CA LYS A 145 4.60 11.41 -12.01
C LYS A 145 3.49 11.09 -13.01
N PHE A 146 2.88 9.91 -12.91
CA PHE A 146 1.78 9.52 -13.79
C PHE A 146 0.63 10.54 -13.69
N TYR A 147 0.17 10.86 -12.50
CA TYR A 147 -0.99 11.74 -12.33
C TYR A 147 -0.68 13.22 -12.51
N ASN A 148 0.54 13.69 -12.27
CA ASN A 148 0.85 15.13 -12.34
C ASN A 148 1.46 15.54 -13.68
N GLU A 149 2.14 14.61 -14.36
CA GLU A 149 2.97 14.93 -15.53
C GLU A 149 2.49 14.16 -16.78
N HIS A 150 2.11 12.89 -16.64
CA HIS A 150 1.80 12.04 -17.80
C HIS A 150 0.31 12.02 -18.16
N PHE A 151 -0.57 11.99 -17.16
CA PHE A 151 -2.02 11.87 -17.32
C PHE A 151 -2.78 12.73 -16.28
N PRO A 152 -2.63 14.06 -16.29
CA PRO A 152 -3.28 14.97 -15.34
C PRO A 152 -4.79 15.14 -15.53
N ILE A 153 -5.42 14.34 -16.39
CA ILE A 153 -6.85 14.47 -16.74
C ILE A 153 -7.75 14.14 -15.53
N ASN A 154 -7.37 13.18 -14.69
CA ASN A 154 -8.19 12.76 -13.54
C ASN A 154 -7.94 13.56 -12.24
N GLN A 155 -6.81 14.25 -12.11
CA GLN A 155 -6.43 14.98 -10.88
C GLN A 155 -7.44 16.08 -10.48
N PRO A 156 -7.85 16.99 -11.40
CA PRO A 156 -8.85 18.01 -11.08
C PRO A 156 -10.19 17.43 -10.62
N SER A 157 -10.56 16.24 -11.12
CA SER A 157 -11.78 15.55 -10.75
C SER A 157 -11.71 14.95 -9.34
N SER A 158 -10.55 14.45 -8.93
CA SER A 158 -10.30 14.01 -7.55
C SER A 158 -10.39 15.16 -6.55
N ASN A 159 -9.92 16.36 -6.91
CA ASN A 159 -10.10 17.57 -6.09
C ASN A 159 -11.58 17.88 -5.85
N ARG A 160 -12.45 17.73 -6.87
CA ARG A 160 -13.90 17.94 -6.70
C ARG A 160 -14.56 16.94 -5.76
N LYS A 161 -14.04 15.71 -5.69
CA LYS A 161 -14.47 14.72 -4.69
C LYS A 161 -14.11 15.19 -3.27
N LEU A 162 -12.89 15.68 -3.07
CA LEU A 162 -12.47 16.23 -1.77
C LEU A 162 -13.29 17.48 -1.42
N ASP A 163 -13.48 18.40 -2.37
CA ASP A 163 -14.26 19.61 -2.16
C ASP A 163 -15.67 19.26 -1.66
N SER A 164 -16.32 18.22 -2.20
CA SER A 164 -17.66 17.79 -1.76
C SER A 164 -17.74 17.37 -0.28
N ILE A 165 -16.60 17.01 0.32
CA ILE A 165 -16.49 16.60 1.72
C ILE A 165 -16.22 17.81 2.63
N ILE A 166 -15.45 18.80 2.15
CA ILE A 166 -14.95 19.92 2.97
C ILE A 166 -15.69 21.26 2.77
N GLY A 167 -16.83 21.26 2.07
CA GLY A 167 -17.68 22.46 1.90
C GLY A 167 -17.73 23.04 0.48
N GLY A 168 -17.13 22.37 -0.50
CA GLY A 168 -17.30 22.59 -1.94
C GLY A 168 -16.61 23.84 -2.48
N PRO A 169 -16.28 23.90 -3.77
CA PRO A 169 -15.85 25.14 -4.39
C PRO A 169 -17.12 25.90 -4.79
N VAL A 170 -17.89 26.40 -3.82
CA VAL A 170 -19.22 27.00 -4.02
C VAL A 170 -19.17 28.19 -5.01
N GLN A 171 -17.98 28.76 -5.21
CA GLN A 171 -17.71 29.84 -6.15
C GLN A 171 -17.66 29.37 -7.63
N LEU A 172 -17.54 28.06 -7.90
CA LEU A 172 -17.51 27.53 -9.26
C LEU A 172 -18.92 27.30 -9.79
N SER A 173 -19.15 27.70 -11.04
CA SER A 173 -20.37 27.35 -11.78
C SER A 173 -20.52 25.84 -11.94
N ASP A 174 -21.75 25.35 -12.12
CA ASP A 174 -22.07 23.92 -12.27
C ASP A 174 -21.26 23.21 -13.36
N LYS A 175 -20.85 23.94 -14.41
CA LYS A 175 -19.98 23.46 -15.49
C LYS A 175 -18.61 22.94 -15.00
N TYR A 176 -18.15 23.33 -13.82
CA TYR A 176 -16.84 22.95 -13.27
C TYR A 176 -16.92 22.32 -11.87
N ARG A 177 -18.12 22.31 -11.28
CA ARG A 177 -18.31 22.06 -9.85
C ARG A 177 -18.41 20.58 -9.51
N THR A 178 -19.02 19.77 -10.38
CA THR A 178 -19.13 18.32 -10.16
C THR A 178 -17.93 17.59 -10.74
N ILE A 179 -17.67 16.38 -10.23
CA ILE A 179 -16.61 15.49 -10.75
C ILE A 179 -16.76 15.31 -12.27
N ASN A 180 -17.97 14.95 -12.74
CA ASN A 180 -18.24 14.69 -14.14
C ASN A 180 -18.13 15.96 -15.01
N ALA A 181 -18.67 17.09 -14.54
CA ALA A 181 -18.60 18.34 -15.30
C ALA A 181 -17.16 18.85 -15.43
N ASN A 182 -16.38 18.74 -14.35
CA ASN A 182 -14.95 19.07 -14.37
C ASN A 182 -14.15 18.15 -15.30
N LYS A 183 -14.35 16.83 -15.22
CA LYS A 183 -13.70 15.86 -16.11
C LYS A 183 -14.03 16.13 -17.58
N ALA A 184 -15.30 16.44 -17.87
CA ALA A 184 -15.75 16.83 -19.20
C ALA A 184 -15.07 18.09 -19.72
N PHE A 185 -14.96 19.11 -18.88
CA PHE A 185 -14.27 20.34 -19.23
C PHE A 185 -12.78 20.09 -19.53
N VAL A 186 -12.07 19.38 -18.64
CA VAL A 186 -10.64 19.06 -18.81
C VAL A 186 -10.41 18.25 -20.08
N LEU A 187 -11.21 17.22 -20.32
CA LEU A 187 -11.12 16.40 -21.54
C LEU A 187 -11.36 17.21 -22.82
N GLY A 188 -12.17 18.27 -22.76
CA GLY A 188 -12.43 19.15 -23.89
C GLY A 188 -11.28 20.08 -24.27
N MET A 189 -10.28 20.26 -23.40
CA MET A 189 -9.16 21.17 -23.63
C MET A 189 -8.21 20.66 -24.72
N PRO A 190 -7.54 21.55 -25.48
CA PRO A 190 -6.53 21.16 -26.47
C PRO A 190 -5.43 20.27 -25.87
N VAL A 191 -4.93 20.63 -24.68
CA VAL A 191 -3.89 19.87 -23.97
C VAL A 191 -4.30 18.44 -23.66
N ALA A 192 -5.58 18.17 -23.34
CA ALA A 192 -6.03 16.81 -23.10
C ALA A 192 -6.01 15.98 -24.39
N LYS A 193 -6.33 16.59 -25.54
CA LYS A 193 -6.21 15.93 -26.85
C LYS A 193 -4.76 15.64 -27.20
N GLU A 194 -3.85 16.58 -26.94
CA GLU A 194 -2.41 16.38 -27.12
C GLU A 194 -1.91 15.20 -26.28
N ILE A 195 -2.25 15.16 -24.98
CA ILE A 195 -1.89 14.05 -24.09
C ILE A 195 -2.45 12.72 -24.60
N LEU A 196 -3.73 12.67 -24.98
CA LEU A 196 -4.37 11.43 -25.43
C LEU A 196 -3.89 10.95 -26.80
N SER A 197 -3.32 11.84 -27.61
CA SER A 197 -2.78 11.52 -28.94
C SER A 197 -1.29 11.19 -28.95
N ASP A 198 -0.54 11.58 -27.91
CA ASP A 198 0.89 11.31 -27.80
C ASP A 198 1.17 9.80 -27.57
N PRO A 199 1.94 9.13 -28.45
CA PRO A 199 2.38 7.75 -28.25
C PRO A 199 3.13 7.53 -26.93
N HIS A 200 3.81 8.55 -26.39
CA HIS A 200 4.50 8.41 -25.10
C HIS A 200 3.52 8.26 -23.94
N THR A 201 2.31 8.80 -24.03
CA THR A 201 1.27 8.60 -23.01
C THR A 201 0.91 7.12 -22.88
N LEU A 202 0.84 6.38 -24.00
CA LEU A 202 0.65 4.94 -23.99
C LEU A 202 1.78 4.22 -23.23
N LEU A 203 3.03 4.50 -23.60
CA LEU A 203 4.20 3.87 -22.98
C LEU A 203 4.32 4.19 -21.48
N LYS A 204 4.00 5.42 -21.09
CA LYS A 204 3.98 5.86 -19.69
C LYS A 204 2.85 5.20 -18.89
N THR A 205 1.69 4.99 -19.52
CA THR A 205 0.56 4.27 -18.90
C THR A 205 0.90 2.79 -18.70
N GLU A 206 1.55 2.15 -19.68
CA GLU A 206 2.06 0.76 -19.55
C GLU A 206 3.08 0.65 -18.41
N SER A 207 4.02 1.59 -18.34
CA SER A 207 5.03 1.62 -17.27
C SER A 207 4.39 1.75 -15.88
N PHE A 208 3.40 2.64 -15.72
CA PHE A 208 2.67 2.78 -14.46
C PHE A 208 1.82 1.53 -14.14
N TYR A 209 1.19 0.92 -15.15
CA TYR A 209 0.43 -0.32 -14.96
C TYR A 209 1.31 -1.48 -14.50
N LEU A 210 2.49 -1.64 -15.09
CA LEU A 210 3.47 -2.64 -14.66
C LEU A 210 3.88 -2.39 -13.20
N ARG A 211 4.19 -1.14 -12.86
CA ARG A 211 4.55 -0.75 -11.49
C ARG A 211 3.42 -1.05 -10.49
N PHE A 212 2.16 -0.76 -10.84
CA PHE A 212 0.99 -1.15 -10.05
C PHE A 212 0.90 -2.67 -9.86
N CYS A 213 1.11 -3.46 -10.91
CA CYS A 213 1.08 -4.92 -10.82
C CYS A 213 2.17 -5.47 -9.89
N VAL A 214 3.40 -4.92 -9.98
CA VAL A 214 4.52 -5.28 -9.09
C VAL A 214 4.17 -4.98 -7.63
N TYR A 215 3.61 -3.80 -7.37
CA TYR A 215 3.24 -3.39 -6.02
C TYR A 215 2.10 -4.26 -5.45
N MET A 216 1.07 -4.55 -6.25
CA MET A 216 -0.02 -5.45 -5.86
C MET A 216 0.47 -6.88 -5.56
N HIS A 217 1.41 -7.39 -6.34
CA HIS A 217 2.01 -8.70 -6.08
C HIS A 217 2.77 -8.70 -4.74
N LEU A 218 3.51 -7.64 -4.43
CA LEU A 218 4.19 -7.50 -3.14
C LEU A 218 3.19 -7.48 -1.97
N LEU A 219 2.07 -6.77 -2.10
CA LEU A 219 1.02 -6.80 -1.07
C LEU A 219 0.46 -8.21 -0.84
N MET A 220 0.24 -8.98 -1.91
CA MET A 220 -0.19 -10.38 -1.80
C MET A 220 0.84 -11.23 -1.05
N THR A 221 2.13 -11.10 -1.38
CA THR A 221 3.21 -11.80 -0.67
C THR A 221 3.26 -11.46 0.83
N ILE A 222 3.11 -10.17 1.16
CA ILE A 222 3.07 -9.72 2.56
C ILE A 222 1.83 -10.27 3.27
N GLU A 223 0.67 -10.28 2.62
CA GLU A 223 -0.57 -10.82 3.18
C GLU A 223 -0.45 -12.32 3.49
N GLU A 224 0.11 -13.10 2.57
CA GLU A 224 0.34 -14.54 2.75
C GLU A 224 1.28 -14.80 3.93
N GLN A 225 2.38 -14.06 4.02
CA GLN A 225 3.34 -14.17 5.11
C GLN A 225 2.73 -13.73 6.46
N ASN A 226 1.94 -12.65 6.46
CA ASN A 226 1.21 -12.17 7.64
C ASN A 226 0.24 -13.24 8.17
N LYS A 227 -0.56 -13.86 7.28
CA LYS A 227 -1.47 -14.97 7.63
C LYS A 227 -0.72 -16.16 8.20
N LYS A 228 0.45 -16.50 7.65
CA LYS A 228 1.30 -17.58 8.15
C LYS A 228 1.80 -17.28 9.57
N LEU A 229 2.25 -16.06 9.83
CA LEU A 229 2.70 -15.65 11.16
C LEU A 229 1.59 -15.64 12.20
N ILE A 230 0.40 -15.18 11.84
CA ILE A 230 -0.77 -15.22 12.73
C ILE A 230 -1.05 -16.65 13.19
N LYS A 231 -0.98 -17.63 12.27
CA LYS A 231 -1.17 -19.06 12.62
C LYS A 231 -0.08 -19.56 13.57
N LEU A 232 1.19 -19.28 13.25
CA LEU A 232 2.33 -19.72 14.07
C LEU A 232 2.35 -19.10 15.49
N LEU A 233 1.75 -17.93 15.69
CA LEU A 233 1.61 -17.29 17.01
C LEU A 233 0.41 -17.82 17.82
N GLN A 234 -0.49 -18.56 17.19
CA GLN A 234 -1.68 -19.14 17.82
C GLN A 234 -1.53 -20.63 18.15
N GLU A 235 -0.48 -21.28 17.64
CA GLU A 235 -0.05 -22.64 17.96
C GLU A 235 0.73 -22.67 19.28
#